data_AF-A0A1H2DSF3-F1
#
_entry.id   AF-A0A1H2DSF3-F1
#
_cell.length_a   1.000
_cell.length_b   1.000
_cell.length_c   1.000
_cell.angle_alpha   90.00
_cell.angle_beta   90.00
_cell.angle_gamma   90.00
#
_symmetry.space_group_name_H-M   'P 1'
#
loop_
_entity.id
_entity.type
_entity.pdbx_description
1 polymer ?
#
loop_
_entity_poly.entity_id
_entity_poly.type
_entity_poly.pdbx_seq_one_letter_code
_entity_poly.pdbx_strand_id
1 'polypeptide(L)'
;MNMDIDLINQNVSKAHVDTIKNKTASLAKEKELKEACTGFEAIFLNTMIKSMRDTLPGNALFEDSNSMDIYTSMQDQYLAEKLSKGSESIGIKDFLYQQLKDSK
;
A
#
# COMPACT_ATOMS: atom_id res chain seq x y z
N MET A 1 -16.96 -0.49 -52.89
CA MET A 1 -16.09 0.66 -52.56
C MET A 1 -16.04 0.94 -51.04
N ASN A 2 -16.32 -0.05 -50.17
CA ASN A 2 -16.44 0.15 -48.72
C ASN A 2 -15.33 -0.53 -47.90
N MET A 3 -14.51 -1.38 -48.52
CA MET A 3 -13.50 -2.20 -47.84
C MET A 3 -12.39 -1.36 -47.19
N ASP A 4 -12.02 -0.22 -47.81
CA ASP A 4 -11.00 0.68 -47.26
C ASP A 4 -11.49 1.45 -46.02
N ILE A 5 -12.79 1.79 -45.97
CA ILE A 5 -13.41 2.49 -44.83
C ILE A 5 -13.48 1.56 -43.62
N ASP A 6 -13.85 0.29 -43.82
CA ASP A 6 -13.89 -0.71 -42.74
C ASP A 6 -12.50 -1.00 -42.15
N LEU A 7 -11.47 -1.04 -42.99
CA LEU A 7 -10.08 -1.24 -42.57
C LEU A 7 -9.54 -0.07 -41.73
N ILE A 8 -9.88 1.17 -42.13
CA ILE A 8 -9.56 2.38 -41.37
C ILE A 8 -10.24 2.35 -40.00
N ASN A 9 -11.53 2.01 -39.96
CA ASN A 9 -12.32 1.99 -38.73
C ASN A 9 -11.82 0.90 -37.75
N GLN A 10 -11.37 -0.23 -38.27
CA GLN A 10 -10.78 -1.32 -37.50
C GLN A 10 -9.42 -0.92 -36.90
N ASN A 11 -8.57 -0.22 -37.65
CA ASN A 11 -7.28 0.28 -37.16
C ASN A 11 -7.45 1.40 -36.12
N VAL A 12 -8.39 2.33 -36.32
CA VAL A 12 -8.73 3.39 -35.36
C VAL A 12 -9.26 2.78 -34.06
N SER A 13 -10.13 1.77 -34.16
CA SER A 13 -10.63 1.02 -32.99
C SER A 13 -9.50 0.32 -32.24
N LYS A 14 -8.56 -0.32 -32.94
CA LYS A 14 -7.42 -1.00 -32.33
C LYS A 14 -6.48 -0.02 -31.61
N ALA A 15 -6.18 1.13 -32.22
CA ALA A 15 -5.36 2.17 -31.60
C ALA A 15 -6.01 2.75 -30.33
N HIS A 16 -7.34 2.88 -30.31
CA HIS A 16 -8.09 3.29 -29.12
C HIS A 16 -8.01 2.23 -28.01
N VAL A 17 -8.17 0.95 -28.37
CA VAL A 17 -8.03 -0.18 -27.43
C VAL A 17 -6.62 -0.27 -26.83
N ASP A 18 -5.57 -0.07 -27.63
CA ASP A 18 -4.19 -0.09 -27.16
C ASP A 18 -3.87 1.10 -26.23
N THR A 19 -4.42 2.28 -26.53
CA THR A 19 -4.34 3.46 -25.65
C THR A 19 -5.04 3.21 -24.30
N ILE A 20 -6.23 2.61 -24.32
CA ILE A 20 -6.96 2.23 -23.11
C ILE A 20 -6.16 1.19 -22.31
N LYS A 21 -5.61 0.15 -22.95
CA LYS A 21 -4.79 -0.87 -22.28
C LYS A 21 -3.58 -0.26 -21.59
N ASN A 22 -2.84 0.62 -22.26
CA ASN A 22 -1.67 1.29 -21.69
C ASN A 22 -2.04 2.17 -20.50
N LYS A 23 -3.14 2.92 -20.59
CA LYS A 23 -3.65 3.71 -19.47
C LYS A 23 -4.07 2.82 -18.29
N THR A 24 -4.78 1.73 -18.54
CA THR A 24 -5.18 0.77 -17.50
C THR A 24 -3.98 0.12 -16.83
N ALA A 25 -2.95 -0.25 -17.60
CA ALA A 25 -1.70 -0.78 -17.06
C ALA A 25 -0.96 0.25 -16.17
N SER A 26 -0.94 1.52 -16.58
CA SER A 26 -0.37 2.60 -15.76
C SER A 26 -1.14 2.79 -14.45
N LEU A 27 -2.47 2.77 -14.50
CA LEU A 27 -3.33 2.89 -13.31
C LEU A 27 -3.16 1.71 -12.35
N ALA A 28 -3.03 0.48 -12.88
CA ALA A 28 -2.76 -0.70 -12.08
C ALA A 28 -1.41 -0.56 -11.36
N LYS A 29 -0.36 -0.12 -12.06
CA LYS A 29 0.96 0.10 -11.47
C LYS A 29 0.96 1.20 -10.40
N GLU A 30 0.21 2.28 -10.61
CA GLU A 30 0.04 3.32 -9.59
C GLU A 30 -0.67 2.79 -8.33
N LYS A 31 -1.68 1.94 -8.50
CA LYS A 31 -2.39 1.31 -7.39
C LYS A 31 -1.47 0.39 -6.59
N GLU A 32 -0.73 -0.49 -7.27
CA GLU A 32 0.24 -1.39 -6.63
C GLU A 32 1.31 -0.60 -5.85
N LEU A 33 1.81 0.50 -6.42
CA LEU A 33 2.77 1.36 -5.73
C LEU A 33 2.20 1.98 -4.46
N LYS A 34 0.95 2.46 -4.48
CA LYS A 34 0.27 3.00 -3.29
C LYS A 34 0.05 1.92 -2.23
N GLU A 35 -0.34 0.72 -2.65
CA GLU A 35 -0.52 -0.43 -1.74
C GLU A 35 0.81 -0.81 -1.08
N ALA A 36 1.90 -0.87 -1.84
CA ALA A 36 3.23 -1.14 -1.31
C ALA A 36 3.69 -0.06 -0.29
N CYS A 37 3.48 1.22 -0.61
CA CYS A 37 3.80 2.32 0.32
C CYS A 37 2.96 2.27 1.60
N THR A 38 1.68 1.91 1.50
CA THR A 38 0.80 1.72 2.66
C THR A 38 1.27 0.54 3.52
N GLY A 39 1.65 -0.58 2.90
CA GLY A 39 2.21 -1.73 3.61
C GLY A 39 3.52 -1.40 4.33
N PHE A 40 4.38 -0.59 3.73
CA PHE A 40 5.59 -0.11 4.38
C PHE A 40 5.30 0.73 5.63
N GLU A 41 4.34 1.66 5.55
CA GLU A 41 3.93 2.46 6.72
C GLU A 41 3.33 1.57 7.83
N ALA A 42 2.62 0.50 7.47
CA ALA A 42 2.14 -0.48 8.46
C ALA A 42 3.29 -1.16 9.22
N ILE A 43 4.34 -1.59 8.53
CA ILE A 43 5.53 -2.20 9.16
C ILE A 43 6.24 -1.19 10.07
N PHE A 44 6.37 0.05 9.59
CA PHE A 44 6.98 1.12 10.38
C PHE A 44 6.19 1.42 11.65
N LEU A 45 4.86 1.55 11.54
CA LEU A 45 3.96 1.75 12.68
C LEU A 45 4.03 0.60 13.67
N ASN A 46 4.04 -0.65 13.19
CA ASN A 46 4.17 -1.81 14.07
C ASN A 46 5.48 -1.77 14.86
N THR A 47 6.58 -1.43 14.17
CA THR A 47 7.91 -1.27 14.81
C THR A 47 7.88 -0.14 15.83
N MET A 48 7.29 1.01 15.50
CA MET A 48 7.14 2.14 16.43
C MET A 48 6.35 1.73 17.68
N ILE A 49 5.17 1.12 17.51
CA ILE A 49 4.30 0.69 18.61
C ILE A 49 5.06 -0.27 19.53
N LYS A 50 5.77 -1.24 18.95
CA LYS A 50 6.62 -2.17 19.69
C LYS A 50 7.71 -1.43 20.47
N SER A 51 8.47 -0.55 19.82
CA SER A 51 9.52 0.24 20.48
C SER A 51 8.97 1.12 21.60
N MET A 52 7.77 1.71 21.44
CA MET A 52 7.13 2.47 22.52
C MET A 52 6.80 1.57 23.72
N ARG A 53 6.30 0.35 23.49
CA ARG A 53 6.03 -0.62 24.55
C ARG A 53 7.29 -1.04 25.29
N ASP A 54 8.37 -1.29 24.55
CA ASP A 54 9.67 -1.68 25.11
C ASP A 54 10.26 -0.60 26.05
N THR A 55 9.79 0.65 25.97
CA THR A 55 10.19 1.74 26.90
C THR A 55 9.46 1.73 28.23
N LEU A 56 8.34 0.99 28.33
CA LEU A 56 7.59 0.86 29.57
C LEU A 56 8.30 -0.17 30.46
N PRO A 57 8.42 0.08 31.79
CA PRO A 57 8.89 -0.96 32.70
C PRO A 57 7.94 -2.16 32.60
N GLY A 58 8.52 -3.36 32.43
CA GLY A 58 7.74 -4.61 32.30
C GLY A 58 6.74 -4.77 33.45
N ASN A 59 5.68 -5.56 33.22
CA ASN A 59 4.62 -5.76 34.19
C ASN A 59 5.17 -6.47 35.45
N ALA A 60 5.57 -5.69 36.47
CA ALA A 60 6.06 -6.22 37.73
C ALA A 60 5.03 -7.09 38.50
N LEU A 61 3.76 -7.07 38.08
CA LEU A 61 2.64 -7.74 38.74
C LEU A 61 2.12 -8.98 38.01
N PHE A 62 2.48 -9.19 36.74
CA PHE A 62 2.04 -10.34 35.94
C PHE A 62 3.26 -10.94 35.26
N GLU A 63 3.48 -12.25 35.40
CA GLU A 63 4.52 -12.94 34.63
C GLU A 63 4.23 -12.80 33.13
N ASP A 64 5.23 -12.36 32.38
CA ASP A 64 5.18 -12.32 30.92
C ASP A 64 5.01 -13.75 30.41
N SER A 65 3.83 -14.04 29.85
CA SER A 65 3.56 -15.33 29.22
C SER A 65 3.76 -15.22 27.71
N ASN A 66 4.43 -16.22 27.13
CA ASN A 66 4.64 -16.31 25.68
C ASN A 66 3.31 -16.21 24.89
N SER A 67 2.21 -16.72 25.45
CA SER A 67 0.88 -16.61 24.82
C SER A 67 0.39 -15.17 24.75
N MET A 68 0.65 -14.37 25.78
CA MET A 68 0.31 -12.95 25.80
C MET A 68 1.16 -12.17 24.79
N ASP A 69 2.47 -12.45 24.73
CA ASP A 69 3.37 -11.78 23.78
C ASP A 69 2.95 -12.02 22.32
N ILE A 70 2.58 -13.26 21.99
CA ILE A 70 2.05 -13.60 20.66
C ILE A 70 0.76 -12.83 20.38
N TYR A 71 -0.18 -12.82 21.34
CA TYR A 71 -1.45 -12.12 21.18
C TYR A 71 -1.24 -10.60 20.99
N THR A 72 -0.40 -9.98 21.82
CA THR A 72 -0.07 -8.56 21.72
C THR A 72 0.64 -8.24 20.40
N SER A 73 1.54 -9.11 19.94
CA SER A 73 2.20 -8.93 18.64
C SER A 73 1.19 -8.96 17.48
N MET A 74 0.22 -9.88 17.52
CA MET A 74 -0.87 -9.93 16.52
C MET A 74 -1.77 -8.69 16.60
N GLN A 75 -2.06 -8.23 17.82
CA GLN A 75 -2.85 -7.02 18.05
C GLN A 75 -2.15 -5.78 17.48
N ASP A 76 -0.84 -5.65 17.71
CA ASP A 76 -0.03 -4.54 17.19
C ASP A 76 0.01 -4.54 15.66
N GLN A 77 0.13 -5.71 15.05
CA GLN A 77 0.11 -5.84 13.60
C GLN A 77 -1.25 -5.38 13.03
N TYR A 78 -2.35 -5.86 13.59
CA TYR A 78 -3.69 -5.45 13.16
C TYR A 78 -3.92 -3.94 13.34
N LEU A 79 -3.48 -3.39 14.48
CA LEU A 79 -3.60 -1.96 14.74
C LEU A 79 -2.79 -1.14 13.74
N ALA A 80 -1.54 -1.52 13.47
CA ALA A 80 -0.68 -0.83 12.51
C ALA A 80 -1.24 -0.89 11.07
N GLU A 81 -1.80 -2.03 10.65
CA GLU A 81 -2.49 -2.16 9.37
C GLU A 81 -3.73 -1.27 9.27
N LYS A 82 -4.50 -1.13 10.36
CA LYS A 82 -5.68 -0.27 10.39
C LYS A 82 -5.29 1.21 10.34
N LEU A 83 -4.27 1.59 11.10
CA LEU A 83 -3.77 2.97 11.16
C LEU A 83 -3.13 3.41 9.84
N SER A 84 -2.31 2.56 9.21
CA SER A 84 -1.71 2.86 7.90
C SER A 84 -2.74 3.05 6.79
N LYS A 85 -3.92 2.42 6.87
CA LYS A 85 -5.02 2.63 5.90
C LYS A 85 -5.85 3.89 6.19
N GLY A 86 -5.74 4.46 7.39
CA GLY A 86 -6.48 5.65 7.79
C GLY A 86 -5.96 6.93 7.12
N SER A 87 -6.80 7.97 7.16
CA SER A 87 -6.44 9.34 6.74
C SER A 87 -5.59 10.08 7.77
N GLU A 88 -5.59 9.63 9.03
CA GLU A 88 -4.83 10.19 10.15
C GLU A 88 -3.53 9.41 10.41
N SER A 89 -2.93 8.86 9.35
CA SER A 89 -1.62 8.20 9.43
C SER A 89 -0.48 9.23 9.51
N ILE A 90 0.73 8.77 9.84
CA ILE A 90 1.93 9.61 9.94
C ILE A 90 2.25 10.31 8.59
N GLY A 91 1.86 9.72 7.46
CA GLY A 91 2.01 10.32 6.13
C GLY A 91 3.29 9.88 5.40
N ILE A 92 3.97 8.86 5.93
CA ILE A 92 5.17 8.28 5.31
C ILE A 92 4.79 7.58 4.00
N LYS A 93 3.62 6.94 3.94
CA LYS A 93 3.14 6.29 2.70
C LYS A 93 2.99 7.29 1.56
N ASP A 94 2.51 8.49 1.85
CA ASP A 94 2.26 9.52 0.85
C ASP A 94 3.58 10.15 0.41
N PHE A 95 4.47 10.45 1.36
CA PHE A 95 5.81 10.92 1.06
C PHE A 95 6.58 9.95 0.17
N LEU A 96 6.60 8.66 0.55
CA LEU A 96 7.28 7.61 -0.21
C LEU A 96 6.66 7.43 -1.60
N TYR A 97 5.34 7.48 -1.70
CA TYR A 97 4.64 7.40 -2.99
C TYR A 97 5.05 8.55 -3.91
N GLN A 98 5.13 9.80 -3.42
CA GLN A 98 5.57 10.93 -4.24
C GLN A 98 7.02 10.73 -4.69
N GLN A 99 7.94 10.37 -3.78
CA GLN A 99 9.34 10.15 -4.13
C GLN A 99 9.53 9.06 -5.20
N LEU A 100 8.82 7.94 -5.09
CA LEU A 100 8.92 6.85 -6.05
C LEU A 100 8.22 7.15 -7.38
N LYS A 101 7.19 7.99 -7.35
CA LYS A 101 6.50 8.45 -8.57
C LYS A 101 7.35 9.46 -9.35
N ASP A 102 8.02 10.37 -8.64
CA ASP A 102 8.84 11.44 -9.21
C ASP A 102 10.22 10.95 -9.67
N SER A 103 10.71 9.84 -9.11
CA SER A 103 11.97 9.20 -9.52
C SER A 103 11.92 8.50 -10.90
N LYS A 104 10.97 8.87 -11.77
CA LYS A 104 10.79 8.34 -13.13
C LYS A 104 11.40 9.22 -14.20
#